data_AF-A0A947AET0-F1
#
_entry.id   AF-A0A947AET0-F1
#
_cell.length_a   1.000
_cell.length_b   1.000
_cell.length_c   1.000
_cell.angle_alpha   90.00
_cell.angle_beta   90.00
_cell.angle_gamma   90.00
#
_symmetry.space_group_name_H-M   'P 1'
#
loop_
_entity.id
_entity.type
_entity.pdbx_description
1 polymer ?
#
loop_
_entity_poly.entity_id
_entity_poly.type
_entity_poly.pdbx_seq_one_letter_code
_entity_poly.pdbx_strand_id
1 'polypeptide(L)'
;MAITPQAIKDQEFQSKFRGYDTIEVKAYLELVAEEFFELLEKMRQQEDDITVLIQEKNLLEELKANLETDIEAALRTSDGLRAEMAEKEEKFTELSKEIDELQTAHADFELERKEFEEEVQMTENMASEIEERLKESDREKETLRKKIESLQEQSQETRDDEIDLKRTLGAAQRFADDLRKQAQEEADTMLQGSEVKAQELLEKSEEKASTALQMARDEIERLRRGAYDELSRLPEEIERLSQQRNEIREDLRAVLANHLEKLEAFTEVDESVKHYDYDELFQKINIPDEIDERIDELEASNRDSAELEDQEFDEDSEEMEENPPPKEGDVAFLSDN
;
A
#
# COMPACT_ATOMS: atom_id res chain seq x y z
N MET A 1 -37.86 17.36 -166.46
CA MET A 1 -36.65 18.21 -166.63
C MET A 1 -37.21 19.60 -166.49
N ALA A 2 -37.02 20.23 -165.33
CA ALA A 2 -37.93 21.29 -164.90
C ALA A 2 -38.01 22.42 -165.93
N ILE A 3 -39.20 22.59 -166.52
CA ILE A 3 -39.48 23.73 -167.37
C ILE A 3 -39.36 24.97 -166.51
N THR A 4 -38.41 25.85 -166.84
CA THR A 4 -38.29 27.12 -166.14
C THR A 4 -39.28 28.13 -166.70
N PRO A 5 -39.74 29.11 -165.90
CA PRO A 5 -40.59 30.20 -166.41
C PRO A 5 -39.97 30.93 -167.62
N GLN A 6 -38.63 31.01 -167.67
CA GLN A 6 -37.89 31.58 -168.79
C GLN A 6 -37.95 30.70 -170.04
N ALA A 7 -37.81 29.37 -169.90
CA ALA A 7 -37.99 28.42 -171.01
C ALA A 7 -39.41 28.44 -171.59
N ILE A 8 -40.43 28.70 -170.77
CA ILE A 8 -41.82 28.90 -171.25
C ILE A 8 -41.95 30.14 -172.11
N LYS A 9 -41.29 31.22 -171.69
CA LYS A 9 -41.33 32.50 -172.40
C LYS A 9 -40.58 32.43 -173.73
N ASP A 10 -39.50 31.67 -173.80
CA ASP A 10 -38.62 31.59 -174.95
C ASP A 10 -38.98 30.44 -175.92
N GLN A 11 -40.09 29.72 -175.68
CA GLN A 11 -40.53 28.59 -176.52
C GLN A 11 -41.07 29.05 -177.88
N GLU A 12 -40.44 28.59 -178.97
CA GLU A 12 -40.92 28.77 -180.34
C GLU A 12 -41.66 27.50 -180.82
N PHE A 13 -42.64 27.67 -181.71
CA PHE A 13 -43.44 26.57 -182.28
C PHE A 13 -43.33 26.55 -183.81
N GLN A 14 -43.33 25.36 -184.41
CA GLN A 14 -43.33 25.21 -185.86
C GLN A 14 -44.62 25.77 -186.47
N SER A 15 -44.51 26.42 -187.64
CA SER A 15 -45.67 26.97 -188.36
C SER A 15 -46.15 25.99 -189.45
N LYS A 16 -47.47 25.78 -189.53
CA LYS A 16 -48.17 25.04 -190.59
C LYS A 16 -49.03 26.00 -191.43
N PHE A 17 -49.61 25.54 -192.55
CA PHE A 17 -50.46 26.38 -193.41
C PHE A 17 -51.57 27.00 -192.56
N ARG A 18 -51.47 28.32 -192.34
CA ARG A 18 -52.40 29.15 -191.55
C ARG A 18 -52.31 28.97 -190.02
N GLY A 19 -51.11 28.87 -189.43
CA GLY A 19 -50.89 29.03 -187.98
C GLY A 19 -49.75 28.19 -187.39
N TYR A 20 -49.64 28.12 -186.06
CA TYR A 20 -48.71 27.21 -185.37
C TYR A 20 -49.18 25.76 -185.40
N ASP A 21 -48.24 24.81 -185.26
CA ASP A 21 -48.53 23.39 -185.17
C ASP A 21 -49.31 23.08 -183.88
N THR A 22 -50.58 22.74 -184.04
CA THR A 22 -51.49 22.45 -182.93
C THR A 22 -51.09 21.20 -182.14
N ILE A 23 -50.31 20.28 -182.73
CA ILE A 23 -49.83 19.09 -182.02
C ILE A 23 -48.69 19.47 -181.08
N GLU A 24 -47.71 20.24 -181.56
CA GLU A 24 -46.55 20.70 -180.79
C GLU A 24 -46.96 21.64 -179.65
N VAL A 25 -47.86 22.60 -179.92
CA VAL A 25 -48.42 23.49 -178.89
C VAL A 25 -49.16 22.71 -177.81
N LYS A 26 -49.97 21.71 -178.19
CA LYS A 26 -50.70 20.89 -177.21
C LYS A 26 -49.76 20.02 -176.36
N ALA A 27 -48.77 19.37 -176.98
CA ALA A 27 -47.78 18.56 -176.28
C ALA A 27 -46.95 19.41 -175.30
N TYR A 28 -46.59 20.63 -175.70
CA TYR A 28 -45.90 21.57 -174.83
C TYR A 28 -46.78 22.06 -173.68
N LEU A 29 -48.04 22.42 -173.94
CA LEU A 29 -48.99 22.82 -172.90
C LEU A 29 -49.30 21.67 -171.93
N GLU A 30 -49.33 20.42 -172.40
CA GLU A 30 -49.47 19.23 -171.55
C GLU A 30 -48.26 19.06 -170.63
N LEU A 31 -47.04 19.21 -171.14
CA LEU A 31 -45.81 19.18 -170.35
C LEU A 31 -45.74 20.33 -169.32
N VAL A 32 -46.13 21.56 -169.71
CA VAL A 32 -46.24 22.70 -168.79
C VAL A 32 -47.31 22.45 -167.73
N ALA A 33 -48.44 21.84 -168.10
CA ALA A 33 -49.50 21.51 -167.15
C ALA A 33 -49.07 20.43 -166.15
N GLU A 34 -48.29 19.43 -166.59
CA GLU A 34 -47.72 18.39 -165.73
C GLU A 34 -46.71 18.97 -164.73
N GLU A 35 -45.75 19.78 -165.20
CA GLU A 35 -44.77 20.43 -164.33
C GLU A 35 -45.43 21.46 -163.38
N PHE A 36 -46.48 22.17 -163.82
CA PHE A 36 -47.28 23.05 -162.95
C PHE A 36 -48.08 22.26 -161.91
N PHE A 37 -48.65 21.12 -162.29
CA PHE A 37 -49.34 20.23 -161.36
C PHE A 37 -48.37 19.67 -160.31
N GLU A 38 -47.20 19.19 -160.71
CA GLU A 38 -46.15 18.76 -159.77
C GLU A 38 -45.73 19.88 -158.82
N LEU A 39 -45.60 21.11 -159.32
CA LEU A 39 -45.26 22.27 -158.48
C LEU A 39 -46.37 22.55 -157.45
N LEU A 40 -47.63 22.53 -157.87
CA LEU A 40 -48.78 22.72 -156.96
C LEU A 40 -48.85 21.60 -155.92
N GLU A 41 -48.59 20.35 -156.31
CA GLU A 41 -48.58 19.23 -155.37
C GLU A 41 -47.43 19.34 -154.37
N LYS A 42 -46.23 19.74 -154.82
CA LYS A 42 -45.10 20.05 -153.94
C LYS A 42 -45.40 21.24 -153.01
N MET A 43 -46.05 22.30 -153.49
CA MET A 43 -46.46 23.42 -152.64
C MET A 43 -47.46 22.99 -151.57
N ARG A 44 -48.48 22.19 -151.94
CA ARG A 44 -49.43 21.65 -150.96
C ARG A 44 -48.73 20.77 -149.93
N GLN A 45 -47.84 19.88 -150.37
CA GLN A 45 -47.08 19.02 -149.45
C GLN A 45 -46.20 19.85 -148.50
N GLN A 46 -45.54 20.90 -149.00
CA GLN A 46 -44.77 21.81 -148.15
C GLN A 46 -45.66 22.57 -147.17
N GLU A 47 -46.86 23.00 -147.56
CA GLU A 47 -47.83 23.63 -146.65
C GLU A 47 -48.28 22.66 -145.53
N ASP A 48 -48.53 21.40 -145.87
CA ASP A 48 -48.86 20.35 -144.90
C ASP A 48 -47.68 20.10 -143.94
N ASP A 49 -46.46 19.97 -144.46
CA ASP A 49 -45.24 19.77 -143.66
C ASP A 49 -44.97 20.98 -142.74
N ILE A 50 -45.12 22.20 -143.24
CA ILE A 50 -45.00 23.42 -142.44
C ILE A 50 -46.02 23.42 -141.30
N THR A 51 -47.26 22.99 -141.58
CA THR A 51 -48.31 22.91 -140.56
C THR A 51 -47.94 21.91 -139.46
N VAL A 52 -47.43 20.73 -139.82
CA VAL A 52 -46.97 19.71 -138.86
C VAL A 52 -45.78 20.22 -138.04
N LEU A 53 -44.78 20.83 -138.70
CA LEU A 53 -43.60 21.38 -138.02
C LEU A 53 -43.97 22.52 -137.06
N ILE A 54 -44.96 23.35 -137.38
CA ILE A 54 -45.48 24.37 -136.47
C ILE A 54 -46.11 23.73 -135.24
N GLN A 55 -46.92 22.69 -135.41
CA GLN A 55 -47.53 21.97 -134.29
C GLN A 55 -46.48 21.31 -133.39
N GLU A 56 -45.49 20.64 -133.98
CA GLU A 56 -44.39 20.01 -133.25
C GLU A 56 -43.56 21.06 -132.49
N LYS A 57 -43.23 22.19 -133.15
CA LYS A 57 -42.53 23.30 -132.51
C LYS A 57 -43.31 23.84 -131.30
N ASN A 58 -44.62 24.05 -131.45
CA ASN A 58 -45.45 24.56 -130.35
C ASN A 58 -45.47 23.58 -129.16
N LEU A 59 -45.59 22.27 -129.42
CA LEU A 59 -45.53 21.24 -128.38
C LEU A 59 -44.16 21.23 -127.67
N LEU A 60 -43.08 21.35 -128.43
CA LEU A 60 -41.73 21.43 -127.87
C LEU A 60 -41.53 22.69 -127.02
N GLU A 61 -42.07 23.84 -127.44
CA GLU A 61 -42.04 25.08 -126.66
C GLU A 61 -42.84 24.94 -125.35
N GLU A 62 -44.00 24.29 -125.38
CA GLU A 62 -44.80 24.01 -124.19
C GLU A 62 -44.08 23.04 -123.22
N LEU A 63 -43.55 21.93 -123.74
CA LEU A 63 -42.79 20.97 -122.94
C LEU A 63 -41.55 21.62 -122.31
N LYS A 64 -40.83 22.45 -123.08
CA LYS A 64 -39.68 23.20 -122.58
C LYS A 64 -40.08 24.14 -121.43
N ALA A 65 -41.18 24.89 -121.59
CA ALA A 65 -41.67 25.78 -120.54
C ALA A 65 -42.03 25.02 -119.26
N ASN A 66 -42.71 23.87 -119.38
CA ASN A 66 -43.05 23.03 -118.24
C ASN A 66 -41.78 22.49 -117.53
N LEU A 67 -40.80 22.00 -118.30
CA LEU A 67 -39.52 21.54 -117.74
C LEU A 67 -38.75 22.65 -117.03
N GLU A 68 -38.74 23.87 -117.58
CA GLU A 68 -38.13 25.03 -116.92
C GLU A 68 -38.82 25.31 -115.58
N THR A 69 -40.15 25.26 -115.52
CA THR A 69 -40.89 25.44 -114.25
C THR A 69 -40.63 24.33 -113.24
N ASP A 70 -40.53 23.08 -113.68
CA ASP A 70 -40.25 21.94 -112.81
C ASP A 70 -38.82 22.02 -112.25
N ILE A 71 -37.85 22.43 -113.08
CA ILE A 71 -36.46 22.66 -112.65
C ILE A 71 -36.40 23.79 -111.64
N GLU A 72 -37.09 24.91 -111.87
CA GLU A 72 -37.15 26.00 -110.90
C GLU A 72 -37.75 25.56 -109.56
N ALA A 73 -38.82 24.76 -109.58
CA ALA A 73 -39.42 24.21 -108.36
C ALA A 73 -38.47 23.24 -107.63
N ALA A 74 -37.77 22.39 -108.37
CA ALA A 74 -36.76 21.47 -107.82
C ALA A 74 -35.56 22.23 -107.22
N LEU A 75 -35.12 23.31 -107.85
CA LEU A 75 -34.04 24.16 -107.32
C LEU A 75 -34.47 24.87 -106.04
N ARG A 76 -35.66 25.47 -106.01
CA ARG A 76 -36.19 26.13 -104.79
C ARG A 76 -36.32 25.16 -103.61
N THR A 77 -36.79 23.94 -103.87
CA THR A 77 -36.88 22.91 -102.82
C THR A 77 -35.50 22.43 -102.38
N SER A 78 -34.56 22.23 -103.30
CA SER A 78 -33.16 21.90 -102.97
C SER A 78 -32.50 22.98 -102.12
N ASP A 79 -32.73 24.26 -102.42
CA ASP A 79 -32.15 25.37 -101.67
C ASP A 79 -32.79 25.51 -100.29
N GLY A 80 -34.11 25.28 -100.17
CA GLY A 80 -34.79 25.18 -98.89
C GLY A 80 -34.23 24.06 -98.00
N LEU A 81 -34.05 22.86 -98.56
CA LEU A 81 -33.45 21.74 -97.83
C LEU A 81 -32.00 22.02 -97.41
N ARG A 82 -31.20 22.68 -98.26
CA ARG A 82 -29.84 23.09 -97.89
C ARG A 82 -29.82 24.08 -96.72
N ALA A 83 -30.74 25.05 -96.72
CA ALA A 83 -30.86 26.01 -95.62
C ALA A 83 -31.25 25.31 -94.31
N GLU A 84 -32.24 24.40 -94.34
CA GLU A 84 -32.62 23.63 -93.16
C GLU A 84 -31.51 22.71 -92.65
N MET A 85 -30.74 22.10 -93.56
CA MET A 85 -29.59 21.27 -93.19
C MET A 85 -28.48 22.11 -92.54
N ALA A 86 -28.19 23.30 -93.07
CA ALA A 86 -27.21 24.20 -92.48
C ALA A 86 -27.62 24.65 -91.06
N GLU A 87 -28.90 24.99 -90.84
CA GLU A 87 -29.42 25.34 -89.51
C GLU A 87 -29.32 24.17 -88.53
N LYS A 88 -29.60 22.95 -88.98
CA LYS A 88 -29.46 21.74 -88.15
C LYS A 88 -28.00 21.41 -87.84
N GLU A 89 -27.09 21.61 -88.80
CA GLU A 89 -25.65 21.43 -88.58
C GLU A 89 -25.13 22.43 -87.55
N GLU A 90 -25.54 23.70 -87.62
CA GLU A 90 -25.20 24.71 -86.61
C GLU A 90 -25.69 24.29 -85.21
N LYS A 91 -26.97 23.94 -85.08
CA LYS A 91 -27.53 23.44 -83.80
C LYS A 91 -26.83 22.18 -83.29
N PHE A 92 -26.45 21.27 -84.18
CA PHE A 92 -25.70 20.07 -83.80
C PHE A 92 -24.31 20.42 -83.26
N THR A 93 -23.63 21.39 -83.87
CA THR A 93 -22.33 21.86 -83.36
C THR A 93 -22.45 22.55 -82.01
N GLU A 94 -23.50 23.34 -81.78
CA GLU A 94 -23.78 23.97 -80.48
C GLU A 94 -24.04 22.93 -79.40
N LEU A 95 -24.93 21.96 -79.68
CA LEU A 95 -25.22 20.87 -78.74
C LEU A 95 -24.01 19.99 -78.46
N SER A 96 -23.18 19.70 -79.47
CA SER A 96 -21.93 18.95 -79.27
C SER A 96 -20.99 19.69 -78.33
N LYS A 97 -20.89 21.01 -78.47
CA LYS A 97 -20.08 21.84 -77.57
C LYS A 97 -20.62 21.85 -76.14
N GLU A 98 -21.94 21.96 -75.97
CA GLU A 98 -22.58 21.90 -74.65
C GLU A 98 -22.35 20.53 -73.98
N ILE A 99 -22.42 19.43 -74.74
CA ILE A 99 -22.10 18.09 -74.24
C ILE A 99 -20.65 18.01 -73.76
N ASP A 100 -19.70 18.54 -74.52
CA ASP A 100 -18.28 18.53 -74.13
C ASP A 100 -18.02 19.36 -72.85
N GLU A 101 -18.68 20.52 -72.73
CA GLU A 101 -18.63 21.36 -71.52
C GLU A 101 -19.21 20.63 -70.29
N LEU A 102 -20.37 19.97 -70.45
CA LEU A 102 -20.98 19.18 -69.38
C LEU A 102 -20.16 17.95 -69.00
N GLN A 103 -19.52 17.28 -69.96
CA GLN A 103 -18.62 16.16 -69.68
C GLN A 103 -17.39 16.60 -68.89
N THR A 104 -16.83 17.75 -69.21
CA THR A 104 -15.70 18.34 -68.47
C THR A 104 -16.12 18.67 -67.04
N ALA A 105 -17.25 19.37 -66.86
CA ALA A 105 -17.78 19.69 -65.54
C ALA A 105 -18.09 18.43 -64.71
N HIS A 106 -18.64 17.39 -65.34
CA HIS A 106 -18.89 16.13 -64.66
C HIS A 106 -17.59 15.46 -64.19
N ALA A 107 -16.54 15.46 -65.01
CA ALA A 107 -15.24 14.92 -64.62
C ALA A 107 -14.63 15.67 -63.43
N ASP A 108 -14.73 17.00 -63.41
CA ASP A 108 -14.28 17.83 -62.29
C ASP A 108 -15.06 17.50 -61.01
N PHE A 109 -16.38 17.36 -61.09
CA PHE A 109 -17.21 16.97 -59.94
C PHE A 109 -16.93 15.55 -59.45
N GLU A 110 -16.59 14.61 -60.33
CA GLU A 110 -16.20 13.27 -59.89
C GLU A 110 -14.87 13.25 -59.15
N LEU A 111 -13.93 14.11 -59.54
CA LEU A 111 -12.66 14.29 -58.84
C LEU A 111 -12.89 14.91 -57.45
N GLU A 112 -13.69 15.97 -57.37
CA GLU A 112 -14.06 16.60 -56.09
C GLU A 112 -14.81 15.63 -55.17
N ARG A 113 -15.76 14.85 -55.71
CA ARG A 113 -16.46 13.80 -54.95
C ARG A 113 -15.49 12.79 -54.36
N LYS A 114 -14.47 12.38 -55.12
CA LYS A 114 -13.46 11.43 -54.66
C LYS A 114 -12.58 12.02 -53.56
N GLU A 115 -12.17 13.28 -53.69
CA GLU A 115 -11.42 13.98 -52.64
C GLU A 115 -12.22 14.05 -51.33
N PHE A 116 -13.53 14.39 -51.40
CA PHE A 116 -14.39 14.37 -50.23
C PHE A 116 -14.59 12.96 -49.64
N GLU A 117 -14.69 11.92 -50.47
CA GLU A 117 -14.79 10.55 -50.00
C GLU A 117 -13.52 10.12 -49.23
N GLU A 118 -12.35 10.50 -49.71
CA GLU A 118 -11.07 10.28 -49.02
C GLU A 118 -10.99 11.06 -47.69
N GLU A 119 -11.45 12.32 -47.65
CA GLU A 119 -11.50 13.12 -46.42
C GLU A 119 -12.47 12.53 -45.39
N VAL A 120 -13.67 12.13 -45.82
CA VAL A 120 -14.66 11.47 -44.95
C VAL A 120 -14.06 10.19 -44.36
N GLN A 121 -13.47 9.32 -45.19
CA GLN A 121 -12.85 8.09 -44.72
C GLN A 121 -11.73 8.35 -43.69
N MET A 122 -10.92 9.39 -43.90
CA MET A 122 -9.88 9.78 -42.95
C MET A 122 -10.49 10.24 -41.62
N THR A 123 -11.54 11.07 -41.65
CA THR A 123 -12.21 11.53 -40.43
C THR A 123 -12.92 10.41 -39.68
N GLU A 124 -13.53 9.44 -40.37
CA GLU A 124 -14.13 8.26 -39.76
C GLU A 124 -13.09 7.39 -39.05
N ASN A 125 -11.93 7.17 -39.68
CA ASN A 125 -10.83 6.45 -39.06
C ASN A 125 -10.33 7.16 -37.80
N MET A 126 -10.14 8.48 -37.86
CA MET A 126 -9.76 9.29 -36.69
C MET A 126 -10.81 9.23 -35.57
N ALA A 127 -12.09 9.28 -35.92
CA ALA A 127 -13.18 9.16 -34.94
C ALA A 127 -13.15 7.79 -34.25
N SER A 128 -12.96 6.71 -35.01
CA SER A 128 -12.82 5.35 -34.47
C SER A 128 -11.63 5.23 -33.51
N GLU A 129 -10.47 5.80 -33.85
CA GLU A 129 -9.30 5.80 -32.96
C GLU A 129 -9.55 6.59 -31.67
N ILE A 130 -10.23 7.74 -31.76
CA ILE A 130 -10.60 8.55 -30.59
C ILE A 130 -11.58 7.78 -29.70
N GLU A 131 -12.57 7.10 -30.26
CA GLU A 131 -13.52 6.28 -29.51
C GLU A 131 -12.84 5.13 -28.78
N GLU A 132 -11.85 4.47 -29.41
CA GLU A 132 -11.09 3.40 -28.77
C GLU A 132 -10.26 3.93 -27.60
N ARG A 133 -9.55 5.06 -27.80
CA ARG A 133 -8.79 5.74 -26.73
C ARG A 133 -9.69 6.19 -25.58
N LEU A 134 -10.91 6.65 -25.88
CA LEU A 134 -11.88 7.04 -24.85
C LEU A 134 -12.32 5.82 -24.02
N LYS A 135 -12.62 4.69 -24.69
CA LYS A 135 -12.95 3.43 -24.01
C LYS A 135 -11.81 2.94 -23.12
N GLU A 136 -10.56 3.04 -23.58
CA GLU A 136 -9.40 2.70 -22.76
C GLU A 136 -9.26 3.62 -21.54
N SER A 137 -9.36 4.94 -21.74
CA SER A 137 -9.33 5.91 -20.64
C SER A 137 -10.44 5.69 -19.62
N ASP A 138 -11.65 5.31 -20.05
CA ASP A 138 -12.75 5.04 -19.12
C ASP A 138 -12.53 3.73 -18.33
N ARG A 139 -11.93 2.70 -18.93
CA ARG A 139 -11.48 1.50 -18.20
C ARG A 139 -10.43 1.86 -17.15
N GLU A 140 -9.45 2.68 -17.51
CA GLU A 140 -8.42 3.16 -16.56
C GLU A 140 -9.03 3.99 -15.42
N LYS A 141 -9.99 4.88 -15.72
CA LYS A 141 -10.70 5.62 -14.66
C LYS A 141 -11.44 4.68 -13.71
N GLU A 142 -12.07 3.63 -14.22
CA GLU A 142 -12.77 2.66 -13.39
C GLU A 142 -11.81 1.89 -12.48
N THR A 143 -10.66 1.44 -13.01
CA THR A 143 -9.64 0.75 -12.19
C THR A 143 -9.04 1.67 -11.13
N LEU A 144 -8.75 2.92 -11.48
CA LEU A 144 -8.27 3.92 -10.53
C LEU A 144 -9.32 4.24 -9.46
N ARG A 145 -10.60 4.36 -9.81
CA ARG A 145 -11.69 4.56 -8.83
C ARG A 145 -11.76 3.41 -7.83
N LYS A 146 -11.72 2.16 -8.29
CA LYS A 146 -11.70 0.98 -7.40
C LYS A 146 -10.47 0.97 -6.48
N LYS A 147 -9.31 1.38 -6.99
CA LYS A 147 -8.09 1.47 -6.18
C LYS A 147 -8.17 2.57 -5.12
N ILE A 148 -8.75 3.73 -5.46
CA ILE A 148 -9.00 4.81 -4.50
C ILE A 148 -9.94 4.34 -3.39
N GLU A 149 -11.03 3.65 -3.74
CA GLU A 149 -11.98 3.11 -2.77
C GLU A 149 -11.32 2.13 -1.80
N SER A 150 -10.56 1.15 -2.32
CA SER A 150 -9.82 0.18 -1.49
C SER A 150 -8.78 0.85 -0.58
N LEU A 151 -8.06 1.87 -1.07
CA LEU A 151 -7.10 2.62 -0.25
C LEU A 151 -7.80 3.47 0.82
N GLN A 152 -8.99 4.00 0.52
CA GLN A 152 -9.80 4.73 1.49
C GLN A 152 -10.31 3.81 2.60
N GLU A 153 -10.77 2.61 2.26
CA GLU A 153 -11.15 1.57 3.22
C GLU A 153 -9.98 1.19 4.13
N GLN A 154 -8.81 0.87 3.56
CA GLN A 154 -7.61 0.54 4.33
C GLN A 154 -7.16 1.68 5.25
N SER A 155 -7.22 2.92 4.78
CA SER A 155 -6.90 4.09 5.61
C SER A 155 -7.90 4.30 6.74
N GLN A 156 -9.18 3.97 6.52
CA GLN A 156 -10.20 4.06 7.55
C GLN A 156 -10.02 2.97 8.60
N GLU A 157 -9.78 1.72 8.17
CA GLU A 157 -9.47 0.59 9.06
C GLU A 157 -8.24 0.90 9.94
N THR A 158 -7.15 1.39 9.34
CA THR A 158 -5.94 1.77 10.08
C THR A 158 -6.21 2.88 11.11
N ARG A 159 -7.11 3.83 10.79
CA ARG A 159 -7.49 4.89 11.75
C ARG A 159 -8.33 4.34 12.89
N ASP A 160 -9.25 3.43 12.60
CA ASP A 160 -10.09 2.80 13.61
C ASP A 160 -9.22 1.94 14.55
N ASP A 161 -8.25 1.20 14.01
CA ASP A 161 -7.23 0.49 14.77
C ASP A 161 -6.39 1.43 15.65
N GLU A 162 -5.99 2.60 15.13
CA GLU A 162 -5.24 3.60 15.91
C GLU A 162 -6.09 4.12 17.09
N ILE A 163 -7.39 4.35 16.88
CA ILE A 163 -8.32 4.77 17.94
C ILE A 163 -8.45 3.69 19.01
N ASP A 164 -8.60 2.43 18.62
CA ASP A 164 -8.74 1.31 19.56
C ASP A 164 -7.43 1.03 20.30
N LEU A 165 -6.28 1.18 19.64
CA LEU A 165 -4.97 1.15 20.27
C LEU A 165 -4.84 2.27 21.31
N LYS A 166 -5.22 3.52 20.98
CA LYS A 166 -5.21 4.64 21.93
C LYS A 166 -6.13 4.40 23.13
N ARG A 167 -7.32 3.83 22.92
CA ARG A 167 -8.23 3.45 24.01
C ARG A 167 -7.61 2.40 24.91
N THR A 168 -7.02 1.37 24.33
CA THR A 168 -6.36 0.28 25.06
C THR A 168 -5.15 0.79 25.82
N LEU A 169 -4.33 1.65 25.22
CA LEU A 169 -3.18 2.27 25.86
C LEU A 169 -3.62 3.15 27.04
N GLY A 170 -4.70 3.93 26.87
CA GLY A 170 -5.29 4.72 27.95
C GLY A 170 -5.86 3.87 29.08
N ALA A 171 -6.48 2.72 28.77
CA ALA A 171 -6.94 1.76 29.77
C ALA A 171 -5.78 1.10 30.52
N ALA A 172 -4.72 0.67 29.80
CA ALA A 172 -3.51 0.12 30.40
C ALA A 172 -2.79 1.15 31.29
N GLN A 173 -2.74 2.41 30.87
CA GLN A 173 -2.16 3.49 31.66
C GLN A 173 -2.96 3.74 32.95
N ARG A 174 -4.30 3.84 32.87
CA ARG A 174 -5.16 3.95 34.05
C ARG A 174 -5.02 2.75 34.97
N PHE A 175 -4.98 1.54 34.41
CA PHE A 175 -4.76 0.32 35.17
C PHE A 175 -3.40 0.32 35.89
N ALA A 176 -2.33 0.76 35.23
CA ALA A 176 -1.02 0.89 35.85
C ALA A 176 -0.99 1.96 36.96
N ASP A 177 -1.67 3.09 36.77
CA ASP A 177 -1.80 4.14 37.78
C ASP A 177 -2.63 3.66 38.98
N ASP A 178 -3.75 2.95 38.74
CA ASP A 178 -4.58 2.35 39.78
C ASP A 178 -3.81 1.26 40.54
N LEU A 179 -3.05 0.41 39.85
CA LEU A 179 -2.20 -0.61 40.48
C LEU A 179 -1.11 0.01 41.34
N ARG A 180 -0.47 1.10 40.87
CA ARG A 180 0.48 1.87 41.69
C ARG A 180 -0.17 2.44 42.93
N LYS A 181 -1.36 3.05 42.79
CA LYS A 181 -2.10 3.61 43.92
C LYS A 181 -2.49 2.53 44.92
N GLN A 182 -2.99 1.39 44.45
CA GLN A 182 -3.34 0.25 45.28
C GLN A 182 -2.11 -0.32 45.99
N ALA A 183 -0.99 -0.52 45.29
CA ALA A 183 0.25 -0.99 45.89
C ALA A 183 0.78 0.00 46.95
N GLN A 184 0.61 1.31 46.74
CA GLN A 184 1.00 2.33 47.71
C GLN A 184 0.08 2.34 48.94
N GLU A 185 -1.23 2.22 48.76
CA GLU A 185 -2.20 2.07 49.86
C GLU A 185 -1.97 0.77 50.65
N GLU A 186 -1.70 -0.35 49.96
CA GLU A 186 -1.35 -1.63 50.59
C GLU A 186 -0.02 -1.54 51.35
N ALA A 187 0.99 -0.86 50.79
CA ALA A 187 2.25 -0.61 51.49
C ALA A 187 2.06 0.27 52.73
N ASP A 188 1.28 1.35 52.64
CA ASP A 188 0.99 2.24 53.77
C ASP A 188 0.22 1.51 54.88
N THR A 189 -0.79 0.71 54.53
CA THR A 189 -1.54 -0.11 55.49
C THR A 189 -0.67 -1.21 56.10
N MET A 190 0.25 -1.80 55.32
CA MET A 190 1.23 -2.76 55.82
C MET A 190 2.22 -2.11 56.79
N LEU A 191 2.70 -0.89 56.49
CA LEU A 191 3.55 -0.12 57.38
C LEU A 191 2.82 0.23 58.68
N GLN A 192 1.62 0.79 58.60
CA GLN A 192 0.79 1.07 59.79
C GLN A 192 0.54 -0.20 60.62
N GLY A 193 0.20 -1.32 59.97
CA GLY A 193 0.03 -2.60 60.63
C GLY A 193 1.32 -3.12 61.28
N SER A 194 2.47 -2.85 60.67
CA SER A 194 3.79 -3.20 61.21
C SER A 194 4.18 -2.30 62.38
N GLU A 195 3.89 -1.00 62.32
CA GLU A 195 4.07 -0.03 63.42
C GLU A 195 3.22 -0.42 64.63
N VAL A 196 1.94 -0.74 64.43
CA VAL A 196 1.06 -1.20 65.51
C VAL A 196 1.58 -2.49 66.11
N LYS A 197 2.01 -3.46 65.30
CA LYS A 197 2.62 -4.70 65.81
C LYS A 197 3.91 -4.44 66.58
N ALA A 198 4.75 -3.52 66.11
CA ALA A 198 5.99 -3.14 66.79
C ALA A 198 5.68 -2.44 68.13
N GLN A 199 4.70 -1.54 68.16
CA GLN A 199 4.22 -0.90 69.39
C GLN A 199 3.66 -1.92 70.38
N GLU A 200 2.83 -2.87 69.92
CA GLU A 200 2.30 -3.93 70.77
C GLU A 200 3.41 -4.83 71.32
N LEU A 201 4.43 -5.14 70.51
CA LEU A 201 5.60 -5.90 70.94
C LEU A 201 6.42 -5.13 71.98
N LEU A 202 6.62 -3.83 71.77
CA LEU A 202 7.29 -2.95 72.73
C LEU A 202 6.51 -2.85 74.03
N GLU A 203 5.20 -2.62 74.00
CA GLU A 203 4.34 -2.55 75.18
C GLU A 203 4.39 -3.88 75.97
N LYS A 204 4.26 -5.02 75.29
CA LYS A 204 4.44 -6.35 75.92
C LYS A 204 5.83 -6.55 76.48
N SER A 205 6.86 -6.02 75.82
CA SER A 205 8.24 -6.09 76.32
C SER A 205 8.43 -5.19 77.54
N GLU A 206 7.85 -3.99 77.55
CA GLU A 206 7.86 -3.06 78.68
C GLU A 206 7.08 -3.63 79.87
N GLU A 207 5.93 -4.26 79.66
CA GLU A 207 5.18 -4.95 80.70
C GLU A 207 6.00 -6.11 81.30
N LYS A 208 6.64 -6.91 80.46
CA LYS A 208 7.57 -7.97 80.90
C LYS A 208 8.78 -7.42 81.64
N ALA A 209 9.35 -6.30 81.19
CA ALA A 209 10.47 -5.65 81.85
C ALA A 209 10.04 -5.06 83.20
N SER A 210 8.87 -4.44 83.27
CA SER A 210 8.28 -3.87 84.49
C SER A 210 8.01 -4.96 85.53
N THR A 211 7.40 -6.07 85.11
CA THR A 211 7.18 -7.24 85.99
C THR A 211 8.50 -7.85 86.45
N ALA A 212 9.48 -8.02 85.57
CA ALA A 212 10.81 -8.50 85.95
C ALA A 212 11.52 -7.55 86.95
N LEU A 213 11.44 -6.24 86.74
CA LEU A 213 11.97 -5.22 87.66
C LEU A 213 11.24 -5.24 89.01
N GLN A 214 9.93 -5.46 89.02
CA GLN A 214 9.15 -5.59 90.25
C GLN A 214 9.55 -6.85 91.01
N MET A 215 9.66 -8.00 90.34
CA MET A 215 10.15 -9.23 90.95
C MET A 215 11.58 -9.08 91.50
N ALA A 216 12.46 -8.39 90.77
CA ALA A 216 13.82 -8.10 91.24
C ALA A 216 13.80 -7.18 92.48
N ARG A 217 12.91 -6.18 92.53
CA ARG A 217 12.72 -5.33 93.71
C ARG A 217 12.23 -6.13 94.92
N ASP A 218 11.24 -6.99 94.72
CA ASP A 218 10.70 -7.85 95.78
C ASP A 218 11.78 -8.80 96.32
N GLU A 219 12.63 -9.33 95.43
CA GLU A 219 13.76 -10.18 95.81
C GLU A 219 14.85 -9.39 96.56
N ILE A 220 15.16 -8.16 96.13
CA ILE A 220 16.04 -7.26 96.87
C ILE A 220 15.47 -6.95 98.26
N GLU A 221 14.17 -6.71 98.39
CA GLU A 221 13.53 -6.51 99.71
C GLU A 221 13.60 -7.76 100.58
N ARG A 222 13.44 -8.95 99.99
CA ARG A 222 13.58 -10.25 100.67
C ARG A 222 15.00 -10.45 101.18
N LEU A 223 16.01 -10.20 100.34
CA LEU A 223 17.42 -10.24 100.72
C LEU A 223 17.75 -9.20 101.80
N ARG A 224 17.20 -7.99 101.71
CA ARG A 224 17.37 -6.94 102.73
C ARG A 224 16.80 -7.36 104.08
N ARG A 225 15.63 -8.02 104.10
CA ARG A 225 15.05 -8.58 105.35
C ARG A 225 15.92 -9.71 105.90
N GLY A 226 16.38 -10.63 105.05
CA GLY A 226 17.28 -11.71 105.48
C GLY A 226 18.58 -11.19 106.09
N ALA A 227 19.20 -10.18 105.46
CA ALA A 227 20.39 -9.51 106.00
C ALA A 227 20.10 -8.77 107.32
N TYR A 228 18.91 -8.17 107.48
CA TYR A 228 18.50 -7.54 108.74
C TYR A 228 18.32 -8.54 109.88
N ASP A 229 17.74 -9.71 109.59
CA ASP A 229 17.54 -10.79 110.56
C ASP A 229 18.90 -11.40 110.98
N GLU A 230 19.84 -11.57 110.05
CA GLU A 230 21.22 -11.98 110.37
C GLU A 230 21.95 -10.93 111.22
N LEU A 231 21.80 -9.64 110.89
CA LEU A 231 22.39 -8.54 111.66
C LEU A 231 21.85 -8.48 113.10
N SER A 232 20.59 -8.88 113.32
CA SER A 232 19.96 -8.93 114.63
C SER A 232 20.38 -10.13 115.48
N ARG A 233 20.91 -11.20 114.87
CA ARG A 233 21.39 -12.40 115.60
C ARG A 233 22.84 -12.28 116.09
N LEU A 234 23.65 -11.48 115.41
CA LEU A 234 25.05 -11.25 115.79
C LEU A 234 25.25 -10.76 117.23
N PRO A 235 24.43 -9.84 117.78
CA PRO A 235 24.55 -9.41 119.18
C PRO A 235 24.26 -10.54 120.19
N GLU A 236 23.28 -11.41 119.91
CA GLU A 236 22.93 -12.56 120.77
C GLU A 236 24.06 -13.61 120.78
N GLU A 237 24.69 -13.84 119.62
CA GLU A 237 25.85 -14.74 119.48
C GLU A 237 27.08 -14.21 120.26
N ILE A 238 27.30 -12.89 120.22
CA ILE A 238 28.39 -12.21 120.95
C ILE A 238 28.17 -12.30 122.47
N GLU A 239 26.93 -12.17 122.95
CA GLU A 239 26.60 -12.28 124.37
C GLU A 239 26.80 -13.72 124.89
N ARG A 240 26.41 -14.71 124.09
CA ARG A 240 26.60 -16.14 124.39
C ARG A 240 28.08 -16.52 124.50
N LEU A 241 28.92 -16.03 123.59
CA LEU A 241 30.38 -16.23 123.63
C LEU A 241 31.04 -15.51 124.82
N SER A 242 30.52 -14.34 125.22
CA SER A 242 30.97 -13.62 126.43
C SER A 242 30.62 -14.39 127.72
N GLN A 243 29.44 -15.02 127.79
CA GLN A 243 29.03 -15.88 128.90
C GLN A 243 29.92 -17.12 129.02
N GLN A 244 30.16 -17.84 127.91
CA GLN A 244 31.06 -19.00 127.91
C GLN A 244 32.49 -18.63 128.37
N ARG A 245 33.00 -17.47 127.97
CA ARG A 245 34.30 -16.95 128.45
C ARG A 245 34.30 -16.72 129.98
N ASN A 246 33.19 -16.28 130.55
CA ASN A 246 33.10 -16.00 131.99
C ASN A 246 32.95 -17.29 132.82
N GLU A 247 32.20 -18.29 132.35
CA GLU A 247 32.09 -19.61 133.00
C GLU A 247 33.45 -20.30 133.12
N ILE A 248 34.22 -20.37 132.02
CA ILE A 248 35.58 -20.96 132.03
C ILE A 248 36.48 -20.24 133.04
N ARG A 249 36.28 -18.94 133.25
CA ARG A 249 37.07 -18.13 134.18
C ARG A 249 36.72 -18.41 135.65
N GLU A 250 35.47 -18.73 135.96
CA GLU A 250 35.04 -19.12 137.30
C GLU A 250 35.45 -20.55 137.64
N ASP A 251 35.35 -21.47 136.68
CA ASP A 251 35.80 -22.86 136.85
C ASP A 251 37.30 -22.92 137.17
N LEU A 252 38.13 -22.09 136.52
CA LEU A 252 39.56 -22.01 136.80
C LEU A 252 39.87 -21.50 138.23
N ARG A 253 39.03 -20.60 138.77
CA ARG A 253 39.16 -20.08 140.14
C ARG A 253 38.77 -21.12 141.18
N ALA A 254 37.74 -21.91 140.91
CA ALA A 254 37.29 -22.97 141.81
C ALA A 254 38.33 -24.09 141.99
N VAL A 255 39.05 -24.44 140.91
CA VAL A 255 40.13 -25.44 140.96
C VAL A 255 41.33 -24.95 141.77
N LEU A 256 41.72 -23.68 141.63
CA LEU A 256 42.85 -23.09 142.38
C LEU A 256 42.57 -22.96 143.88
N ALA A 257 41.33 -22.64 144.27
CA ALA A 257 40.95 -22.55 145.68
C ALA A 257 41.01 -23.90 146.42
N ASN A 258 40.62 -24.99 145.74
CA ASN A 258 40.58 -26.35 146.31
C ASN A 258 41.99 -26.96 146.49
N HIS A 259 43.01 -26.42 145.82
CA HIS A 259 44.41 -26.85 146.00
C HIS A 259 45.17 -26.05 147.06
N LEU A 260 44.75 -24.81 147.38
CA LEU A 260 45.33 -24.02 148.47
C LEU A 260 44.86 -24.50 149.86
N GLU A 261 43.63 -25.00 149.98
CA GLU A 261 43.07 -25.52 151.25
C GLU A 261 43.71 -26.84 151.69
N LYS A 262 44.32 -27.61 150.78
CA LYS A 262 44.99 -28.89 151.09
C LYS A 262 46.44 -28.74 151.55
N LEU A 263 47.00 -27.53 151.60
CA LEU A 263 48.42 -27.29 151.91
C LEU A 263 48.68 -26.62 153.28
N GLU A 264 47.66 -26.16 154.01
CA GLU A 264 47.85 -25.41 155.29
C GLU A 264 47.59 -26.24 156.57
N ALA A 265 47.34 -27.55 156.50
CA ALA A 265 46.91 -28.38 157.64
C ALA A 265 47.87 -29.51 158.09
N PHE A 266 49.20 -29.33 158.04
CA PHE A 266 50.15 -30.10 158.88
C PHE A 266 51.43 -29.30 159.15
N THR A 267 51.68 -28.97 160.41
CA THR A 267 52.82 -28.17 160.92
C THR A 267 53.68 -29.00 161.89
N GLU A 268 55.01 -29.02 161.65
CA GLU A 268 56.15 -29.04 162.64
C GLU A 268 56.29 -30.23 163.63
N VAL A 269 57.43 -30.90 163.94
CA VAL A 269 58.91 -30.81 163.78
C VAL A 269 59.50 -32.23 164.05
N ASP A 270 60.62 -32.67 163.42
CA ASP A 270 61.88 -33.06 164.11
C ASP A 270 62.94 -33.70 163.18
N GLU A 271 64.20 -33.43 163.55
CA GLU A 271 65.46 -33.58 162.84
C GLU A 271 66.09 -34.98 162.93
N SER A 272 66.91 -35.26 161.91
CA SER A 272 68.17 -36.05 161.94
C SER A 272 68.19 -37.53 161.52
N VAL A 273 69.30 -37.86 160.84
CA VAL A 273 69.90 -39.18 160.51
C VAL A 273 69.51 -39.74 159.12
N LYS A 274 70.23 -39.41 158.04
CA LYS A 274 71.53 -39.92 157.51
C LYS A 274 71.45 -41.14 156.58
N HIS A 275 71.61 -40.86 155.29
CA HIS A 275 72.44 -41.47 154.23
C HIS A 275 72.75 -42.99 154.24
N TYR A 276 72.35 -43.67 153.16
CA TYR A 276 73.04 -44.82 152.55
C TYR A 276 72.86 -44.82 151.02
N ASP A 277 73.87 -45.39 150.37
CA ASP A 277 74.17 -45.46 148.94
C ASP A 277 73.94 -46.91 148.42
N TYR A 278 74.02 -47.10 147.09
CA TYR A 278 74.05 -48.33 146.27
C TYR A 278 72.78 -48.81 145.52
N ASP A 279 72.84 -48.57 144.20
CA ASP A 279 72.64 -49.49 143.06
C ASP A 279 72.31 -50.98 143.32
N GLU A 280 71.23 -51.47 142.69
CA GLU A 280 71.23 -52.66 141.80
C GLU A 280 69.83 -52.94 141.18
N LEU A 281 69.84 -53.37 139.90
CA LEU A 281 68.80 -54.11 139.14
C LEU A 281 67.48 -53.39 138.76
N PHE A 282 67.28 -52.99 137.49
CA PHE A 282 66.84 -53.83 136.34
C PHE A 282 65.70 -54.83 136.63
N GLN A 283 64.54 -54.69 135.97
CA GLN A 283 64.09 -55.52 134.82
C GLN A 283 62.60 -55.31 134.44
N LYS A 284 62.40 -54.98 133.15
CA LYS A 284 61.43 -55.50 132.14
C LYS A 284 59.91 -55.42 132.46
N ILE A 285 59.08 -54.85 131.56
CA ILE A 285 58.83 -55.34 130.20
C ILE A 285 58.86 -54.22 129.09
N ASN A 286 59.47 -54.59 127.94
CA ASN A 286 59.66 -53.96 126.60
C ASN A 286 58.38 -53.44 125.89
N ILE A 287 58.39 -52.31 125.12
CA ILE A 287 58.96 -52.02 123.75
C ILE A 287 58.19 -52.77 122.62
N PRO A 288 57.91 -52.19 121.41
CA PRO A 288 58.65 -51.09 120.71
C PRO A 288 57.79 -49.90 120.22
N ASP A 289 58.26 -48.64 120.13
CA ASP A 289 59.49 -48.03 119.57
C ASP A 289 59.63 -48.09 118.04
N GLU A 290 59.51 -46.94 117.37
CA GLU A 290 60.63 -46.23 116.72
C GLU A 290 60.09 -44.92 116.11
N ILE A 291 60.43 -43.74 116.65
CA ILE A 291 61.66 -42.94 116.51
C ILE A 291 61.54 -41.91 115.37
N ASP A 292 61.49 -40.66 115.83
CA ASP A 292 62.20 -39.45 115.38
C ASP A 292 62.20 -38.91 113.94
N GLU A 293 62.25 -37.58 113.96
CA GLU A 293 63.02 -36.68 113.10
C GLU A 293 62.46 -36.22 111.74
N ARG A 294 62.12 -34.92 111.70
CA ARG A 294 62.45 -33.84 110.72
C ARG A 294 61.25 -32.91 110.53
N ILE A 295 61.28 -31.63 110.94
CA ILE A 295 62.09 -30.49 110.49
C ILE A 295 62.26 -30.42 108.96
N ASP A 296 61.57 -29.42 108.40
CA ASP A 296 61.76 -28.71 107.13
C ASP A 296 61.85 -29.52 105.83
N GLU A 297 60.96 -29.23 104.88
CA GLU A 297 61.34 -28.72 103.55
C GLU A 297 60.15 -28.51 102.58
N LEU A 298 60.13 -27.30 101.98
CA LEU A 298 59.81 -26.97 100.57
C LEU A 298 58.33 -26.91 100.16
N GLU A 299 57.74 -25.73 99.94
CA GLU A 299 57.95 -24.82 98.80
C GLU A 299 57.96 -25.47 97.40
N ALA A 300 57.03 -24.97 96.59
CA ALA A 300 57.07 -24.82 95.13
C ALA A 300 56.98 -26.07 94.23
N SER A 301 55.88 -26.13 93.47
CA SER A 301 55.92 -26.17 92.00
C SER A 301 54.52 -25.74 91.49
N ASN A 302 54.42 -24.55 90.87
CA ASN A 302 54.44 -24.34 89.41
C ASN A 302 53.16 -24.84 88.74
N ARG A 303 52.57 -24.19 87.74
CA ARG A 303 52.72 -22.91 87.03
C ARG A 303 51.69 -23.01 85.89
N ASP A 304 51.36 -21.88 85.29
CA ASP A 304 50.70 -21.71 83.98
C ASP A 304 49.21 -22.06 83.96
N SER A 305 48.31 -21.26 83.38
CA SER A 305 48.39 -20.11 82.46
C SER A 305 46.94 -19.58 82.35
N ALA A 306 46.62 -18.30 82.50
CA ALA A 306 46.81 -17.17 81.57
C ALA A 306 46.06 -17.32 80.23
N GLU A 307 45.54 -16.19 79.73
CA GLU A 307 44.73 -15.91 78.51
C GLU A 307 43.20 -15.91 78.78
N LEU A 308 42.47 -14.80 78.97
CA LEU A 308 42.52 -13.40 78.49
C LEU A 308 42.29 -13.20 76.98
N GLU A 309 41.53 -12.12 76.72
CA GLU A 309 41.25 -11.38 75.47
C GLU A 309 40.02 -11.84 74.66
N ASP A 310 38.96 -11.05 74.50
CA ASP A 310 38.76 -9.69 73.95
C ASP A 310 38.62 -9.65 72.40
N GLN A 311 37.89 -8.61 71.96
CA GLN A 311 37.78 -8.01 70.61
C GLN A 311 36.50 -8.34 69.81
N GLU A 312 35.61 -7.36 69.62
CA GLU A 312 35.63 -6.22 68.66
C GLU A 312 35.22 -6.70 67.26
N PHE A 313 34.04 -6.27 66.77
CA PHE A 313 33.73 -5.06 65.98
C PHE A 313 33.99 -5.23 64.47
N ASP A 314 33.06 -4.64 63.69
CA ASP A 314 33.17 -4.25 62.26
C ASP A 314 33.16 -5.36 61.19
N GLU A 315 32.73 -5.15 59.95
CA GLU A 315 32.04 -4.11 59.19
C GLU A 315 31.70 -4.75 57.83
N ASP A 316 30.60 -4.32 57.22
CA ASP A 316 30.38 -4.04 55.78
C ASP A 316 30.73 -5.01 54.62
N SER A 317 30.08 -4.67 53.50
CA SER A 317 30.29 -5.02 52.08
C SER A 317 29.57 -6.30 51.60
N GLU A 318 28.48 -6.19 50.84
CA GLU A 318 28.33 -5.77 49.43
C GLU A 318 28.57 -6.90 48.41
N GLU A 319 27.80 -6.80 47.31
CA GLU A 319 27.85 -7.53 46.03
C GLU A 319 27.16 -8.90 45.98
N MET A 320 25.94 -8.97 45.40
CA MET A 320 25.64 -9.06 43.97
C MET A 320 26.25 -10.30 43.30
N GLU A 321 25.40 -11.26 42.92
CA GLU A 321 25.51 -11.83 41.58
C GLU A 321 24.18 -12.39 41.06
N GLU A 322 23.96 -12.11 39.79
CA GLU A 322 22.76 -12.27 38.99
C GLU A 322 22.44 -13.74 38.68
N ASN A 323 21.14 -14.04 38.53
CA ASN A 323 20.71 -14.96 37.47
C ASN A 323 19.23 -14.75 37.12
N PRO A 324 18.88 -14.33 35.89
CA PRO A 324 17.51 -14.34 35.41
C PRO A 324 17.17 -15.63 34.63
N PRO A 325 15.87 -15.95 34.45
CA PRO A 325 15.40 -17.17 33.80
C PRO A 325 14.99 -16.90 32.32
N PRO A 326 14.35 -17.84 31.59
CA PRO A 326 14.70 -18.21 30.22
C PRO A 326 14.10 -17.30 29.13
N LYS A 327 14.63 -17.40 27.90
CA LYS A 327 14.00 -16.86 26.68
C LYS A 327 13.61 -17.98 25.72
N GLU A 328 12.35 -17.96 25.31
CA GLU A 328 11.85 -18.61 24.11
C GLU A 328 12.09 -17.72 22.87
N GLY A 329 12.29 -18.37 21.72
CA GLY A 329 11.84 -17.85 20.43
C GLY A 329 12.90 -17.26 19.51
N ASP A 330 13.61 -18.12 18.78
CA ASP A 330 14.16 -17.74 17.46
C ASP A 330 13.23 -18.27 16.38
N VAL A 331 12.65 -17.33 15.63
CA VAL A 331 11.93 -17.55 14.38
C VAL A 331 12.81 -17.02 13.25
N ALA A 332 13.29 -17.91 12.39
CA ALA A 332 13.71 -17.54 11.04
C ALA A 332 13.73 -18.81 10.18
N PHE A 333 12.91 -18.85 9.11
CA PHE A 333 13.38 -18.81 7.72
C PHE A 333 12.28 -19.23 6.72
N LEU A 334 12.30 -18.56 5.56
CA LEU A 334 11.80 -18.98 4.24
C LEU A 334 10.26 -18.93 4.04
N SER A 335 9.68 -18.61 2.89
CA SER A 335 10.07 -18.05 1.58
C SER A 335 8.82 -18.22 0.70
N ASP A 336 8.61 -17.32 -0.27
CA ASP A 336 7.94 -17.53 -1.57
C ASP A 336 6.57 -18.25 -1.63
N ASN A 337 5.50 -17.50 -1.93
CA ASN A 337 4.85 -17.42 -3.26
C ASN A 337 3.50 -16.69 -3.19
#